data_AF-A0AAP0YM25-F1
#
_entry.id   AF-A0AAP0YM25-F1
#
_cell.length_a   1.000
_cell.length_b   1.000
_cell.length_c   1.000
_cell.angle_alpha   90.00
_cell.angle_beta   90.00
_cell.angle_gamma   90.00
#
_symmetry.space_group_name_H-M   'P 1'
#
loop_
_entity.id
_entity.type
_entity.pdbx_description
1 polymer ?
#
loop_
_entity_poly.entity_id
_entity_poly.type
_entity_poly.pdbx_seq_one_letter_code
_entity_poly.pdbx_strand_id
1 'polypeptide(L)'
;MDKENNKIIPFKTIDKIADKLRDVLNSSDNVLLYAYNGTGKTRLSMAFKNKGKKKNGGDTLYFNAFTEDLFTWDNDLKNDENRTLKINELSNFFNGFKDLSLENRIFAHLERYAKINFKIDYEKWTISFSRIIPNPKYNPHNPNNREPETIEQDGIKISRGEENIFIFCIFLAICELVIDGAEAYKWVKYIYIDDPISSLDENNAITIANDLSNIIGKCKGKAKVVISSHHSLFYNVMYNELRKSSKSYFLHKTSSEEYRLQKTEDTPFFHHIALLCELKQRVEQYKKEREENKENIQTNILNTYHFNILRSILEKTAVFFGYTDFSFCLKDKKDEDEDKDKVDNENENLYARALNIMSHGRYSIFSPVGMMPDNADLFVEIFDTFTKKYDFYFPDIFAEGDI
;
A
#
# COMPACT_ATOMS: atom_id res chain seq x y z
N MET A 1 14.83 -13.57 17.43
CA MET A 1 15.45 -12.47 16.67
C MET A 1 16.93 -12.45 17.02
N ASP A 2 17.77 -13.00 16.15
CA ASP A 2 19.22 -12.94 16.33
C ASP A 2 19.72 -11.52 16.05
N LYS A 3 20.49 -10.97 17.00
CA LYS A 3 20.92 -9.56 17.04
C LYS A 3 21.91 -9.16 15.94
N GLU A 4 22.52 -10.11 15.22
CA GLU A 4 23.66 -9.82 14.32
C GLU A 4 23.28 -9.42 12.88
N ASN A 5 22.03 -9.57 12.44
CA ASN A 5 21.67 -9.34 11.02
C ASN A 5 20.91 -8.04 10.70
N ASN A 6 20.66 -7.17 11.68
CA ASN A 6 19.78 -6.00 11.54
C ASN A 6 20.53 -4.66 11.46
N LYS A 7 21.63 -4.58 10.70
CA LYS A 7 22.34 -3.31 10.49
C LYS A 7 21.44 -2.29 9.77
N ILE A 8 21.17 -1.17 10.43
CA ILE A 8 20.47 -0.04 9.83
C ILE A 8 21.47 0.80 9.03
N ILE A 9 21.08 1.17 7.81
CA ILE A 9 21.90 1.98 6.90
C ILE A 9 21.19 3.32 6.70
N PRO A 10 21.76 4.44 7.19
CA PRO A 10 21.19 5.77 6.99
C PRO A 10 21.52 6.33 5.62
N PHE A 11 20.59 7.08 5.04
CA PHE A 11 20.68 7.74 3.74
C PHE A 11 20.07 9.14 3.81
N LYS A 12 20.84 10.15 3.40
CA LYS A 12 20.36 11.55 3.35
C LYS A 12 19.41 11.86 2.19
N THR A 13 19.33 11.01 1.17
CA THR A 13 18.60 11.29 -0.08
C THR A 13 18.07 10.01 -0.72
N ILE A 14 16.88 10.07 -1.31
CA ILE A 14 16.28 8.99 -2.11
C ILE A 14 17.23 8.48 -3.21
N ASP A 15 17.98 9.36 -3.86
CA ASP A 15 18.92 8.97 -4.93
C ASP A 15 19.98 7.96 -4.48
N LYS A 16 20.45 8.06 -3.23
CA LYS A 16 21.41 7.11 -2.67
C LYS A 16 20.77 5.76 -2.34
N ILE A 17 19.48 5.76 -1.99
CA ILE A 17 18.71 4.53 -1.81
C ILE A 17 18.55 3.85 -3.18
N ALA A 18 18.22 4.61 -4.22
CA ALA A 18 18.14 4.09 -5.59
C ALA A 18 19.47 3.45 -6.05
N ASP A 19 20.61 4.12 -5.77
CA ASP A 19 21.95 3.55 -6.01
C ASP A 19 22.13 2.23 -5.23
N LYS A 20 21.80 2.23 -3.94
CA LYS A 20 21.88 1.03 -3.09
C LYS A 20 21.03 -0.12 -3.62
N LEU A 21 19.80 0.13 -4.09
CA LEU A 21 18.92 -0.90 -4.65
C LEU A 21 19.52 -1.48 -5.94
N ARG A 22 20.08 -0.65 -6.82
CA ARG A 22 20.78 -1.11 -8.03
C ARG A 22 22.01 -1.96 -7.66
N ASP A 23 22.77 -1.56 -6.64
CA ASP A 23 23.92 -2.32 -6.16
C ASP A 23 23.52 -3.69 -5.62
N VAL A 24 22.43 -3.77 -4.84
CA VAL A 24 21.91 -5.04 -4.33
C VAL A 24 21.53 -5.97 -5.47
N LEU A 25 20.91 -5.42 -6.51
CA LEU A 25 20.55 -6.17 -7.71
C LEU A 25 21.75 -6.69 -8.50
N ASN A 26 22.99 -6.24 -8.26
CA ASN A 26 24.17 -6.90 -8.84
C ASN A 26 24.38 -8.32 -8.29
N SER A 27 23.85 -8.61 -7.10
CA SER A 27 24.01 -9.89 -6.38
C SER A 27 22.69 -10.64 -6.12
N SER A 28 21.56 -10.08 -6.58
CA SER A 28 20.21 -10.61 -6.39
C SER A 28 19.36 -10.34 -7.63
N ASP A 29 18.44 -11.25 -7.95
CA ASP A 29 17.51 -11.05 -9.06
C ASP A 29 16.37 -10.10 -8.66
N ASN A 30 15.97 -10.15 -7.38
CA ASN A 30 14.82 -9.41 -6.87
C ASN A 30 15.15 -8.63 -5.59
N VAL A 31 14.46 -7.51 -5.39
CA VAL A 31 14.40 -6.76 -4.14
C VAL A 31 12.95 -6.54 -3.72
N LEU A 32 12.63 -6.87 -2.48
CA LEU A 32 11.37 -6.53 -1.84
C LEU A 32 11.61 -5.41 -0.83
N LEU A 33 10.81 -4.35 -0.92
CA LEU A 33 10.93 -3.17 -0.09
C LEU A 33 9.58 -2.87 0.60
N TYR A 34 9.51 -3.11 1.90
CA TYR A 34 8.35 -2.67 2.68
C TYR A 34 8.59 -1.24 3.16
N ALA A 35 7.67 -0.32 2.84
CA ALA A 35 7.76 1.06 3.30
C ALA A 35 6.37 1.69 3.45
N TYR A 36 6.15 2.42 4.54
CA TYR A 36 4.86 3.04 4.82
C TYR A 36 4.49 4.15 3.83
N ASN A 37 3.22 4.55 3.87
CA ASN A 37 2.73 5.73 3.19
C ASN A 37 3.50 6.98 3.63
N GLY A 38 3.71 7.92 2.72
CA GLY A 38 4.53 9.12 2.97
C GLY A 38 6.05 8.92 2.88
N THR A 39 6.56 7.69 2.82
CA THR A 39 8.01 7.43 2.68
C THR A 39 8.57 7.87 1.32
N GLY A 40 7.72 8.14 0.32
CA GLY A 40 8.14 8.58 -1.01
C GLY A 40 8.53 7.45 -1.96
N LYS A 41 7.86 6.29 -1.88
CA LYS A 41 8.11 5.12 -2.75
C LYS A 41 8.01 5.45 -4.25
N THR A 42 7.04 6.27 -4.66
CA THR A 42 6.92 6.73 -6.06
C THR A 42 8.09 7.63 -6.48
N ARG A 43 8.62 8.46 -5.57
CA ARG A 43 9.84 9.23 -5.84
C ARG A 43 11.06 8.30 -5.96
N LEU A 44 11.11 7.23 -5.15
CA LEU A 44 12.17 6.22 -5.21
C LEU A 44 12.13 5.41 -6.51
N SER A 45 10.96 4.99 -6.98
CA SER A 45 10.83 4.29 -8.27
C SER A 45 11.30 5.17 -9.43
N MET A 46 10.95 6.45 -9.42
CA MET A 46 11.42 7.41 -10.42
C MET A 46 12.91 7.71 -10.32
N ALA A 47 13.46 7.85 -9.11
CA ALA A 47 14.90 8.00 -8.90
C ALA A 47 15.66 6.78 -9.43
N PHE A 48 15.21 5.57 -9.09
CA PHE A 48 15.75 4.31 -9.60
C PHE A 48 15.75 4.27 -11.13
N LYS A 49 14.62 4.61 -11.76
CA LYS A 49 14.51 4.68 -13.22
C LYS A 49 15.45 5.73 -13.82
N ASN A 50 15.60 6.88 -13.17
CA ASN A 50 16.46 7.96 -13.64
C ASN A 50 17.95 7.60 -13.60
N LYS A 51 18.40 6.77 -12.65
CA LYS A 51 19.79 6.24 -12.63
C LYS A 51 20.15 5.44 -13.88
N GLY A 52 19.16 4.85 -14.54
CA GLY A 52 19.32 4.08 -15.77
C GLY A 52 19.19 4.90 -17.06
N LYS A 53 18.77 6.17 -16.97
CA LYS A 53 18.66 7.04 -18.15
C LYS A 53 20.05 7.36 -18.70
N LYS A 54 20.33 6.88 -19.90
CA LYS A 54 21.51 7.24 -20.70
C LYS A 54 21.06 8.01 -21.94
N LYS A 55 22.00 8.58 -22.70
CA LYS A 55 21.72 9.29 -23.96
C LYS A 55 20.89 8.48 -24.97
N ASN A 56 20.89 7.14 -24.88
CA ASN A 56 20.19 6.23 -25.78
C ASN A 56 18.89 5.63 -25.19
N GLY A 57 18.36 6.19 -24.09
CA GLY A 57 17.11 5.72 -23.47
C GLY A 57 17.26 5.27 -22.02
N GLY A 58 16.14 4.83 -21.42
CA GLY A 58 16.10 4.24 -20.08
C GLY A 58 16.27 2.72 -20.11
N ASP A 59 16.51 2.12 -18.95
CA ASP A 59 16.67 0.66 -18.78
C ASP A 59 15.62 0.03 -17.86
N THR A 60 14.65 0.83 -17.39
CA THR A 60 13.69 0.46 -16.35
C THR A 60 12.26 0.62 -16.83
N LEU A 61 11.52 -0.49 -16.87
CA LEU A 61 10.06 -0.52 -16.96
C LEU A 61 9.48 -0.34 -15.55
N TYR A 62 8.38 0.40 -15.40
CA TYR A 62 7.82 0.65 -14.06
C TYR A 62 6.29 0.65 -14.03
N PHE A 63 5.75 0.30 -12.87
CA PHE A 63 4.35 0.46 -12.50
C PHE A 63 4.28 1.34 -11.26
N ASN A 64 3.68 2.52 -11.38
CA ASN A 64 3.42 3.49 -10.32
C ASN A 64 2.35 4.49 -10.79
N ALA A 65 2.08 5.54 -10.02
CA ALA A 65 1.13 6.59 -10.40
C ALA A 65 1.37 7.22 -11.79
N PHE A 66 2.63 7.37 -12.23
CA PHE A 66 2.92 7.89 -13.58
C PHE A 66 2.51 6.92 -14.69
N THR A 67 2.45 5.61 -14.41
CA THR A 67 1.94 4.60 -15.34
C THR A 67 0.43 4.68 -15.43
N GLU A 68 -0.27 4.90 -14.31
CA GLU A 68 -1.72 5.13 -14.30
C GLU A 68 -2.10 6.39 -15.08
N ASP A 69 -1.32 7.46 -14.94
CA ASP A 69 -1.52 8.73 -15.66
C ASP A 69 -1.32 8.61 -17.19
N LEU A 70 -0.84 7.48 -17.69
CA LEU A 70 -0.84 7.19 -19.14
C LEU A 70 -2.24 6.90 -19.69
N PHE A 71 -3.23 6.76 -18.82
CA PHE A 71 -4.61 6.47 -19.15
C PHE A 71 -5.50 7.62 -18.67
N THR A 72 -6.38 8.12 -19.54
CA THR A 72 -7.27 9.24 -19.20
C THR A 72 -8.66 9.04 -19.77
N TRP A 73 -9.70 9.22 -18.95
CA TRP A 73 -11.08 9.08 -19.41
C TRP A 73 -11.52 10.23 -20.32
N ASP A 74 -12.16 9.86 -21.43
CA ASP A 74 -13.08 10.71 -22.15
C ASP A 74 -14.50 10.20 -21.87
N ASN A 75 -15.26 10.99 -21.10
CA ASN A 75 -16.62 10.64 -20.68
C ASN A 75 -17.69 11.17 -21.64
N ASP A 76 -17.31 11.84 -22.74
CA ASP A 76 -18.25 12.41 -23.70
C ASP A 76 -19.38 13.22 -23.03
N LEU A 77 -19.02 14.15 -22.14
CA LEU A 77 -19.99 14.91 -21.32
C LEU A 77 -21.04 15.69 -22.12
N LYS A 78 -20.81 15.87 -23.43
CA LYS A 78 -21.73 16.60 -24.32
C LYS A 78 -22.88 15.72 -24.79
N ASN A 79 -22.59 14.48 -25.19
CA ASN A 79 -23.61 13.56 -25.71
C ASN A 79 -24.01 12.48 -24.69
N ASP A 80 -23.19 12.25 -23.66
CA ASP A 80 -23.37 11.25 -22.59
C ASP A 80 -23.50 9.79 -23.10
N GLU A 81 -22.94 9.52 -24.27
CA GLU A 81 -23.09 8.24 -24.98
C GLU A 81 -21.79 7.42 -25.02
N ASN A 82 -20.64 8.03 -25.34
CA ASN A 82 -19.40 7.29 -25.62
C ASN A 82 -18.33 7.47 -24.55
N ARG A 83 -18.20 6.51 -23.63
CA ARG A 83 -17.19 6.54 -22.56
C ARG A 83 -16.01 5.68 -22.94
N THR A 84 -14.82 6.28 -23.06
CA THR A 84 -13.59 5.57 -23.46
C THR A 84 -12.39 5.99 -22.63
N LEU A 85 -11.46 5.06 -22.45
CA LEU A 85 -10.18 5.32 -21.80
C LEU A 85 -9.13 5.60 -22.87
N LYS A 86 -8.62 6.82 -22.93
CA LYS A 86 -7.56 7.23 -23.85
C LYS A 86 -6.21 6.76 -23.34
N ILE A 87 -5.36 6.34 -24.27
CA ILE A 87 -3.98 5.91 -24.04
C ILE A 87 -3.03 7.01 -24.51
N ASN A 88 -1.97 7.27 -23.74
CA ASN A 88 -0.87 8.13 -24.17
C ASN A 88 0.15 7.34 -24.99
N GLU A 89 -0.07 7.29 -26.30
CA GLU A 89 0.68 6.52 -27.29
C GLU A 89 2.15 6.92 -27.44
N LEU A 90 2.54 8.09 -26.95
CA LEU A 90 3.92 8.59 -27.00
C LEU A 90 4.85 7.89 -25.98
N SER A 91 4.28 7.15 -25.03
CA SER A 91 5.06 6.44 -24.02
C SER A 91 5.64 5.13 -24.56
N ASN A 92 6.92 4.87 -24.28
CA ASN A 92 7.57 3.58 -24.58
C ASN A 92 6.87 2.37 -23.97
N PHE A 93 6.01 2.61 -22.96
CA PHE A 93 5.12 1.61 -22.39
C PHE A 93 4.22 0.95 -23.44
N PHE A 94 3.87 1.67 -24.51
CA PHE A 94 2.95 1.19 -25.55
C PHE A 94 3.64 0.66 -26.81
N ASN A 95 4.99 0.58 -26.84
CA ASN A 95 5.74 0.19 -28.05
C ASN A 95 5.37 -1.20 -28.59
N GLY A 96 4.95 -2.11 -27.71
CA GLY A 96 4.49 -3.45 -28.09
C GLY A 96 2.98 -3.61 -28.23
N PHE A 97 2.18 -2.53 -28.17
CA PHE A 97 0.72 -2.65 -28.13
C PHE A 97 0.08 -3.18 -29.40
N LYS A 98 0.73 -2.98 -30.54
CA LYS A 98 0.27 -3.51 -31.84
C LYS A 98 0.63 -4.99 -32.04
N ASP A 99 1.28 -5.63 -31.07
CA ASP A 99 1.50 -7.07 -31.09
C ASP A 99 0.16 -7.80 -30.90
N LEU A 100 -0.21 -8.62 -31.88
CA LEU A 100 -1.47 -9.38 -31.92
C LEU A 100 -1.70 -10.26 -30.68
N SER A 101 -0.65 -10.58 -29.92
CA SER A 101 -0.76 -11.40 -28.71
C SER A 101 -1.11 -10.63 -27.44
N LEU A 102 -1.05 -9.29 -27.43
CA LEU A 102 -1.18 -8.52 -26.19
C LEU A 102 -2.58 -8.56 -25.60
N GLU A 103 -3.64 -8.36 -26.40
CA GLU A 103 -5.02 -8.37 -25.90
C GLU A 103 -5.39 -9.70 -25.24
N ASN A 104 -4.96 -10.81 -25.83
CA ASN A 104 -5.20 -12.16 -25.26
C ASN A 104 -4.55 -12.33 -23.89
N ARG A 105 -3.33 -11.79 -23.70
CA ARG A 105 -2.64 -11.82 -22.40
C ARG A 105 -3.34 -10.93 -21.37
N ILE A 106 -3.74 -9.72 -21.78
CA ILE A 106 -4.49 -8.80 -20.91
C ILE A 106 -5.78 -9.49 -20.45
N PHE A 107 -6.52 -10.12 -21.37
CA PHE A 107 -7.76 -10.83 -21.07
C PHE A 107 -7.54 -11.99 -20.09
N ALA A 108 -6.51 -12.81 -20.31
CA ALA A 108 -6.17 -13.94 -19.44
C ALA A 108 -5.80 -13.52 -17.99
N HIS A 109 -5.30 -12.30 -17.80
CA HIS A 109 -5.13 -11.72 -16.47
C HIS A 109 -6.44 -11.14 -15.94
N LEU A 110 -7.13 -10.34 -16.74
CA LEU A 110 -8.30 -9.55 -16.32
C LEU A 110 -9.46 -10.44 -15.86
N GLU A 111 -9.73 -11.55 -16.54
CA GLU A 111 -10.84 -12.46 -16.23
C GLU A 111 -10.77 -13.05 -14.82
N ARG A 112 -9.58 -13.04 -14.20
CA ARG A 112 -9.36 -13.51 -12.82
C ARG A 112 -9.78 -12.50 -11.75
N TYR A 113 -9.87 -11.22 -12.11
CA TYR A 113 -10.10 -10.12 -11.17
C TYR A 113 -11.42 -9.40 -11.38
N ALA A 114 -11.86 -9.28 -12.63
CA ALA A 114 -13.03 -8.50 -12.99
C ALA A 114 -13.78 -9.14 -14.16
N LYS A 115 -15.12 -9.15 -14.07
CA LYS A 115 -16.01 -9.60 -15.14
C LYS A 115 -16.34 -8.43 -16.07
N ILE A 116 -15.33 -7.95 -16.79
CA ILE A 116 -15.45 -6.89 -17.79
C ILE A 116 -14.77 -7.34 -19.09
N ASN A 117 -15.34 -6.92 -20.20
CA ASN A 117 -14.75 -7.05 -21.53
C ASN A 117 -14.17 -5.70 -21.94
N PHE A 118 -13.20 -5.71 -22.85
CA PHE A 118 -12.60 -4.51 -23.41
C PHE A 118 -12.27 -4.69 -24.88
N LYS A 119 -12.14 -3.56 -25.59
CA LYS A 119 -11.67 -3.50 -26.97
C LYS A 119 -10.73 -2.31 -27.13
N ILE A 120 -9.58 -2.52 -27.76
CA ILE A 120 -8.63 -1.45 -28.06
C ILE A 120 -8.82 -0.98 -29.51
N ASP A 121 -9.07 0.30 -29.69
CA ASP A 121 -9.00 0.97 -30.98
C ASP A 121 -7.57 1.51 -31.18
N TYR A 122 -6.76 0.81 -31.99
CA TYR A 122 -5.36 1.15 -32.24
C TYR A 122 -5.15 2.35 -33.16
N GLU A 123 -6.19 2.81 -33.85
CA GLU A 123 -6.12 4.02 -34.67
C GLU A 123 -6.37 5.25 -33.79
N LYS A 124 -7.34 5.16 -32.89
CA LYS A 124 -7.71 6.25 -31.96
C LYS A 124 -6.95 6.20 -30.63
N TRP A 125 -6.26 5.11 -30.33
CA TRP A 125 -5.63 4.84 -29.04
C TRP A 125 -6.61 4.95 -27.87
N THR A 126 -7.80 4.36 -28.04
CA THR A 126 -8.86 4.36 -27.03
C THR A 126 -9.28 2.95 -26.66
N ILE A 127 -9.70 2.75 -25.43
CA ILE A 127 -10.22 1.49 -24.93
C ILE A 127 -11.69 1.70 -24.57
N SER A 128 -12.55 0.86 -25.13
CA SER A 128 -13.96 0.78 -24.76
C SER A 128 -14.19 -0.47 -23.92
N PHE A 129 -15.10 -0.39 -22.95
CA PHE A 129 -15.45 -1.51 -22.08
C PHE A 129 -16.89 -1.95 -22.30
N SER A 130 -17.13 -3.23 -22.04
CA SER A 130 -18.46 -3.82 -22.11
C SER A 130 -18.67 -4.88 -21.02
N ARG A 131 -19.92 -5.25 -20.79
CA ARG A 131 -20.32 -6.32 -19.86
C ARG A 131 -21.42 -7.16 -20.43
N ILE A 132 -21.38 -8.45 -20.10
CA ILE A 132 -22.51 -9.36 -20.32
C ILE A 132 -23.50 -9.16 -19.17
N ILE A 133 -24.72 -8.74 -19.49
CA ILE A 133 -25.81 -8.52 -18.53
C ILE A 133 -27.02 -9.39 -18.89
N PRO A 134 -27.89 -9.73 -17.91
CA PRO A 134 -29.17 -10.35 -18.22
C PRO A 134 -29.98 -9.49 -19.18
N ASN A 135 -30.53 -10.11 -20.21
CA ASN A 135 -31.35 -9.40 -21.18
C ASN A 135 -32.73 -9.08 -20.56
N PRO A 136 -33.11 -7.80 -20.40
CA PRO A 136 -34.41 -7.45 -19.83
C PRO A 136 -35.61 -7.95 -20.65
N LYS A 137 -35.39 -8.26 -21.94
CA LYS A 137 -36.41 -8.81 -22.84
C LYS A 137 -36.50 -10.33 -22.78
N TYR A 138 -35.57 -11.00 -22.11
CA TYR A 138 -35.61 -12.44 -21.94
C TYR A 138 -36.72 -12.83 -20.96
N ASN A 139 -37.66 -13.66 -21.44
CA ASN A 139 -38.71 -14.24 -20.62
C ASN A 139 -38.65 -15.78 -20.72
N PRO A 140 -38.19 -16.48 -19.67
CA PRO A 140 -38.10 -17.94 -19.69
C PRO A 140 -39.48 -18.63 -19.67
N HIS A 141 -40.55 -17.91 -19.35
CA HIS A 141 -41.93 -18.45 -19.29
C HIS A 141 -42.71 -18.29 -20.59
N ASN A 142 -42.16 -17.60 -21.61
CA ASN A 142 -42.78 -17.49 -22.92
C ASN A 142 -42.19 -18.57 -23.86
N PRO A 143 -42.96 -19.61 -24.25
CA PRO A 143 -42.46 -20.67 -25.14
C PRO A 143 -42.08 -20.19 -26.55
N ASN A 144 -42.47 -18.96 -26.93
CA ASN A 144 -42.08 -18.32 -28.18
C ASN A 144 -40.93 -17.30 -28.02
N ASN A 145 -40.27 -17.23 -26.86
CA ASN A 145 -39.15 -16.32 -26.65
C ASN A 145 -37.98 -16.67 -27.59
N ARG A 146 -37.51 -15.68 -28.34
CA ARG A 146 -36.33 -15.78 -29.23
C ARG A 146 -35.17 -14.89 -28.79
N GLU A 147 -35.37 -14.11 -27.73
CA GLU A 147 -34.35 -13.23 -27.16
C GLU A 147 -33.30 -14.08 -26.42
N PRO A 148 -32.00 -13.74 -26.51
CA PRO A 148 -30.97 -14.42 -25.75
C PRO A 148 -31.12 -14.11 -24.25
N GLU A 149 -30.65 -15.03 -23.40
CA GLU A 149 -30.65 -14.87 -21.94
C GLU A 149 -29.82 -13.66 -21.47
N THR A 150 -28.74 -13.37 -22.20
CA THR A 150 -27.83 -12.26 -21.92
C THR A 150 -27.59 -11.40 -23.15
N ILE A 151 -27.28 -10.13 -22.93
CA ILE A 151 -26.82 -9.18 -23.95
C ILE A 151 -25.50 -8.56 -23.52
N GLU A 152 -24.73 -8.09 -24.49
CA GLU A 152 -23.55 -7.26 -24.24
C GLU A 152 -23.97 -5.79 -24.15
N GLN A 153 -23.58 -5.14 -23.06
CA GLN A 153 -23.74 -3.71 -22.84
C GLN A 153 -22.39 -3.03 -23.08
N ASP A 154 -22.28 -2.33 -24.21
CA ASP A 154 -21.09 -1.58 -24.61
C ASP A 154 -21.06 -0.15 -24.04
N GLY A 155 -19.89 0.50 -24.11
CA GLY A 155 -19.73 1.92 -23.80
C GLY A 155 -19.84 2.27 -22.31
N ILE A 156 -19.55 1.29 -21.44
CA ILE A 156 -19.69 1.47 -19.99
C ILE A 156 -18.49 2.20 -19.39
N LYS A 157 -18.74 2.99 -18.33
CA LYS A 157 -17.69 3.47 -17.43
C LYS A 157 -17.46 2.42 -16.34
N ILE A 158 -16.26 1.87 -16.28
CA ILE A 158 -15.85 0.98 -15.18
C ILE A 158 -15.47 1.78 -13.93
N SER A 159 -15.55 1.14 -12.77
CA SER A 159 -15.17 1.73 -11.49
C SER A 159 -13.68 2.06 -11.43
N ARG A 160 -13.25 2.90 -10.48
CA ARG A 160 -11.82 3.23 -10.34
C ARG A 160 -10.97 2.02 -9.95
N GLY A 161 -11.48 1.10 -9.13
CA GLY A 161 -10.80 -0.16 -8.81
C GLY A 161 -10.63 -1.04 -10.05
N GLU A 162 -11.68 -1.20 -10.85
CA GLU A 162 -11.61 -1.96 -12.11
C GLU A 162 -10.66 -1.34 -13.13
N GLU A 163 -10.61 -0.02 -13.21
CA GLU A 163 -9.63 0.70 -14.03
C GLU A 163 -8.19 0.42 -13.57
N ASN A 164 -7.92 0.52 -12.26
CA ASN A 164 -6.60 0.24 -11.70
C ASN A 164 -6.16 -1.20 -11.96
N ILE A 165 -7.04 -2.18 -11.71
CA ILE A 165 -6.81 -3.60 -12.00
C ILE A 165 -6.54 -3.81 -13.49
N PHE A 166 -7.29 -3.16 -14.37
CA PHE A 166 -7.11 -3.29 -15.81
C PHE A 166 -5.75 -2.75 -16.26
N ILE A 167 -5.34 -1.57 -15.78
CA ILE A 167 -4.02 -0.99 -16.05
C ILE A 167 -2.91 -1.91 -15.50
N PHE A 168 -3.13 -2.54 -14.34
CA PHE A 168 -2.21 -3.54 -13.82
C PHE A 168 -2.14 -4.79 -14.70
N CYS A 169 -3.26 -5.30 -15.21
CA CYS A 169 -3.28 -6.44 -16.15
C CYS A 169 -2.51 -6.14 -17.45
N ILE A 170 -2.63 -4.91 -17.96
CA ILE A 170 -1.80 -4.41 -19.06
C ILE A 170 -0.32 -4.50 -18.71
N PHE A 171 0.06 -4.04 -17.53
CA PHE A 171 1.44 -4.09 -17.07
C PHE A 171 1.97 -5.52 -16.96
N LEU A 172 1.17 -6.46 -16.43
CA LEU A 172 1.53 -7.88 -16.38
C LEU A 172 1.77 -8.44 -17.78
N ALA A 173 0.88 -8.16 -18.74
CA ALA A 173 1.04 -8.59 -20.13
C ALA A 173 2.33 -8.05 -20.77
N ILE A 174 2.71 -6.80 -20.46
CA ILE A 174 4.00 -6.23 -20.90
C ILE A 174 5.18 -6.95 -20.25
N CYS A 175 5.08 -7.31 -18.96
CA CYS A 175 6.12 -8.10 -18.29
C CYS A 175 6.32 -9.46 -18.96
N GLU A 176 5.24 -10.10 -19.41
CA GLU A 176 5.36 -11.33 -20.19
C GLU A 176 6.07 -11.09 -21.55
N LEU A 177 5.81 -9.98 -22.23
CA LEU A 177 6.54 -9.62 -23.45
C LEU A 177 8.05 -9.37 -23.19
N VAL A 178 8.40 -8.82 -22.03
CA VAL A 178 9.80 -8.70 -21.59
C VAL A 178 10.43 -10.08 -21.39
N ILE A 179 9.72 -11.01 -20.74
CA ILE A 179 10.18 -12.39 -20.50
C ILE A 179 10.41 -13.13 -21.82
N ASP A 180 9.50 -12.94 -22.78
CA ASP A 180 9.58 -13.53 -24.12
C ASP A 180 10.67 -12.90 -24.99
N GLY A 181 11.23 -11.76 -24.58
CA GLY A 181 12.30 -11.07 -25.30
C GLY A 181 11.82 -10.31 -26.53
N ALA A 182 10.57 -9.83 -26.51
CA ALA A 182 9.99 -9.04 -27.59
C ALA A 182 10.87 -7.81 -27.92
N GLU A 183 11.05 -7.53 -29.22
CA GLU A 183 11.96 -6.47 -29.69
C GLU A 183 11.65 -5.12 -29.06
N ALA A 184 10.36 -4.78 -28.93
CA ALA A 184 9.87 -3.54 -28.35
C ALA A 184 10.33 -3.31 -26.90
N TYR A 185 10.69 -4.36 -26.17
CA TYR A 185 11.04 -4.32 -24.75
C TYR A 185 12.45 -4.85 -24.44
N LYS A 186 13.31 -5.07 -25.44
CA LYS A 186 14.71 -5.48 -25.23
C LYS A 186 15.55 -4.51 -24.39
N TRP A 187 15.12 -3.25 -24.29
CA TRP A 187 15.76 -2.23 -23.48
C TRP A 187 15.54 -2.43 -21.98
N VAL A 188 14.54 -3.22 -21.58
CA VAL A 188 14.15 -3.45 -20.18
C VAL A 188 15.16 -4.37 -19.51
N LYS A 189 15.95 -3.80 -18.59
CA LYS A 189 16.86 -4.54 -17.70
C LYS A 189 16.30 -4.67 -16.29
N TYR A 190 15.51 -3.68 -15.89
CA TYR A 190 14.90 -3.59 -14.58
C TYR A 190 13.40 -3.40 -14.70
N ILE A 191 12.65 -3.99 -13.77
CA ILE A 191 11.23 -3.76 -13.57
C ILE A 191 11.07 -3.20 -12.16
N TYR A 192 10.44 -2.03 -12.02
CA TYR A 192 10.14 -1.44 -10.71
C TYR A 192 8.63 -1.36 -10.51
N ILE A 193 8.11 -2.02 -9.49
CA ILE A 193 6.69 -2.05 -9.16
C ILE A 193 6.48 -1.35 -7.83
N ASP A 194 5.75 -0.24 -7.84
CA ASP A 194 5.43 0.56 -6.66
C ASP A 194 3.94 0.45 -6.33
N ASP A 195 3.63 -0.06 -5.13
CA ASP A 195 2.27 -0.21 -4.61
C ASP A 195 1.27 -0.77 -5.64
N PRO A 196 1.44 -2.02 -6.11
CA PRO A 196 0.55 -2.60 -7.12
C PRO A 196 -0.87 -2.86 -6.63
N ILE A 197 -1.11 -2.76 -5.32
CA ILE A 197 -2.45 -2.89 -4.71
C ILE A 197 -2.92 -1.52 -4.27
N SER A 198 -4.03 -1.07 -4.84
CA SER A 198 -4.76 0.08 -4.33
C SER A 198 -5.70 -0.33 -3.19
N SER A 199 -6.14 0.62 -2.37
CA SER A 199 -7.14 0.35 -1.31
C SER A 199 -8.48 -0.15 -1.87
N LEU A 200 -8.77 0.10 -3.16
CA LEU A 200 -9.97 -0.39 -3.82
C LEU A 200 -9.87 -1.86 -4.23
N ASP A 201 -8.65 -2.43 -4.20
CA ASP A 201 -8.34 -3.78 -4.69
C ASP A 201 -7.91 -4.73 -3.56
N GLU A 202 -8.11 -4.36 -2.29
CA GLU A 202 -7.71 -5.17 -1.13
C GLU A 202 -8.27 -6.60 -1.19
N ASN A 203 -9.50 -6.77 -1.68
CA ASN A 203 -10.14 -8.08 -1.84
C ASN A 203 -9.38 -9.00 -2.82
N ASN A 204 -8.62 -8.43 -3.75
CA ASN A 204 -7.84 -9.15 -4.75
C ASN A 204 -6.35 -9.25 -4.39
N ALA A 205 -5.92 -8.71 -3.24
CA ALA A 205 -4.50 -8.56 -2.89
C ALA A 205 -3.72 -9.89 -2.90
N ILE A 206 -4.33 -10.98 -2.42
CA ILE A 206 -3.69 -12.32 -2.41
C ILE A 206 -3.53 -12.86 -3.84
N THR A 207 -4.60 -12.78 -4.65
CA THR A 207 -4.60 -13.25 -6.04
C THR A 207 -3.58 -12.48 -6.87
N ILE A 208 -3.58 -11.15 -6.74
CA ILE A 208 -2.60 -10.28 -7.43
C ILE A 208 -1.17 -10.60 -6.99
N ALA A 209 -0.93 -10.81 -5.68
CA ALA A 209 0.40 -11.19 -5.20
C ALA A 209 0.86 -12.54 -5.79
N ASN A 210 -0.02 -13.54 -5.84
CA ASN A 210 0.31 -14.85 -6.42
C ASN A 210 0.61 -14.76 -7.93
N ASP A 211 -0.24 -14.07 -8.68
CA ASP A 211 -0.02 -13.87 -10.12
C ASP A 211 1.28 -13.13 -10.39
N LEU A 212 1.56 -12.08 -9.61
CA LEU A 212 2.79 -11.31 -9.75
C LEU A 212 4.03 -12.14 -9.36
N SER A 213 3.97 -12.94 -8.30
CA SER A 213 5.10 -13.80 -7.90
C SER A 213 5.44 -14.82 -9.00
N ASN A 214 4.43 -15.36 -9.68
CA ASN A 214 4.60 -16.26 -10.82
C ASN A 214 5.30 -15.56 -12.00
N ILE A 215 4.91 -14.32 -12.33
CA ILE A 215 5.58 -13.54 -13.39
C ILE A 215 7.03 -13.23 -12.99
N ILE A 216 7.28 -12.79 -11.75
CA ILE A 216 8.62 -12.46 -11.27
C ILE A 216 9.54 -13.68 -11.24
N GLY A 217 9.01 -14.86 -10.91
CA GLY A 217 9.73 -16.11 -11.01
C GLY A 217 10.27 -16.38 -12.43
N LYS A 218 9.50 -16.01 -13.46
CA LYS A 218 9.87 -16.13 -14.88
C LYS A 218 10.81 -15.01 -15.36
N CYS A 219 10.91 -13.88 -14.64
CA CYS A 219 11.85 -12.81 -14.97
C CYS A 219 13.33 -13.17 -14.75
N LYS A 220 13.62 -14.27 -14.03
CA LYS A 220 14.99 -14.67 -13.69
C LYS A 220 15.88 -14.78 -14.93
N GLY A 221 16.99 -14.03 -14.94
CA GLY A 221 17.92 -13.97 -16.08
C GLY A 221 17.43 -13.14 -17.29
N LYS A 222 16.21 -12.58 -17.24
CA LYS A 222 15.63 -11.71 -18.27
C LYS A 222 15.62 -10.25 -17.82
N ALA A 223 15.10 -10.01 -16.62
CA ALA A 223 15.06 -8.70 -15.99
C ALA A 223 15.15 -8.83 -14.47
N LYS A 224 15.65 -7.79 -13.81
CA LYS A 224 15.74 -7.72 -12.34
C LYS A 224 14.59 -6.90 -11.77
N VAL A 225 14.01 -7.32 -10.65
CA VAL A 225 12.75 -6.75 -10.16
C VAL A 225 12.92 -6.06 -8.82
N VAL A 226 12.37 -4.86 -8.67
CA VAL A 226 12.15 -4.20 -7.38
C VAL A 226 10.66 -4.08 -7.16
N ILE A 227 10.19 -4.50 -5.99
CA ILE A 227 8.80 -4.29 -5.56
C ILE A 227 8.83 -3.47 -4.28
N SER A 228 8.15 -2.33 -4.27
CA SER A 228 7.88 -1.58 -3.06
C SER A 228 6.41 -1.61 -2.71
N SER A 229 6.09 -1.89 -1.44
CA SER A 229 4.70 -1.83 -0.98
C SER A 229 4.55 -1.36 0.46
N HIS A 230 3.43 -0.68 0.76
CA HIS A 230 2.95 -0.48 2.14
C HIS A 230 1.91 -1.52 2.57
N HIS A 231 1.34 -2.27 1.64
CA HIS A 231 0.26 -3.21 1.91
C HIS A 231 0.80 -4.49 2.54
N SER A 232 0.51 -4.70 3.84
CA SER A 232 1.11 -5.78 4.63
C SER A 232 0.80 -7.18 4.12
N LEU A 233 -0.47 -7.48 3.82
CA LEU A 233 -0.88 -8.79 3.30
C LEU A 233 -0.22 -9.12 1.96
N PHE A 234 -0.30 -8.21 0.98
CA PHE A 234 0.39 -8.33 -0.30
C PHE A 234 1.89 -8.57 -0.11
N TYR A 235 2.56 -7.74 0.70
CA TYR A 235 4.00 -7.89 0.94
C TYR A 235 4.30 -9.23 1.60
N ASN A 236 3.47 -9.72 2.53
CA ASN A 236 3.66 -11.02 3.17
C ASN A 236 3.61 -12.17 2.16
N VAL A 237 2.64 -12.16 1.25
CA VAL A 237 2.54 -13.16 0.19
C VAL A 237 3.79 -13.08 -0.69
N MET A 238 4.16 -11.89 -1.18
CA MET A 238 5.36 -11.71 -2.01
C MET A 238 6.64 -12.14 -1.30
N TYR A 239 6.78 -11.81 -0.01
CA TYR A 239 7.92 -12.19 0.81
C TYR A 239 8.04 -13.71 0.91
N ASN A 240 6.94 -14.40 1.18
CA ASN A 240 6.93 -15.85 1.30
C ASN A 240 7.24 -16.55 -0.03
N GLU A 241 6.64 -16.08 -1.13
CA GLU A 241 6.85 -16.65 -2.46
C GLU A 241 8.27 -16.41 -2.99
N LEU A 242 8.86 -15.24 -2.72
CA LEU A 242 10.15 -14.83 -3.28
C LEU A 242 11.32 -14.93 -2.30
N ARG A 243 11.12 -15.42 -1.07
CA ARG A 243 12.12 -15.43 0.02
C ARG A 243 13.51 -15.93 -0.39
N LYS A 244 13.56 -16.93 -1.27
CA LYS A 244 14.82 -17.55 -1.73
C LYS A 244 15.53 -16.76 -2.84
N SER A 245 14.82 -15.92 -3.58
CA SER A 245 15.31 -15.21 -4.77
C SER A 245 15.34 -13.69 -4.60
N SER A 246 14.81 -13.16 -3.48
CA SER A 246 14.78 -11.73 -3.19
C SER A 246 15.61 -11.35 -1.95
N LYS A 247 16.19 -10.15 -1.99
CA LYS A 247 16.64 -9.46 -0.78
C LYS A 247 15.52 -8.56 -0.27
N SER A 248 15.16 -8.70 0.99
CA SER A 248 14.05 -7.99 1.60
C SER A 248 14.55 -6.89 2.53
N TYR A 249 13.94 -5.71 2.42
CA TYR A 249 14.30 -4.54 3.20
C TYR A 249 13.07 -3.83 3.76
N PHE A 250 13.25 -3.23 4.91
CA PHE A 250 12.35 -2.27 5.48
C PHE A 250 12.94 -0.86 5.29
N LEU A 251 12.14 0.06 4.74
CA LEU A 251 12.51 1.46 4.55
C LEU A 251 11.64 2.36 5.42
N HIS A 252 12.30 3.15 6.25
CA HIS A 252 11.70 4.18 7.08
C HIS A 252 12.23 5.55 6.70
N LYS A 253 11.41 6.57 6.90
CA LYS A 253 11.78 7.99 6.80
C LYS A 253 11.51 8.63 8.16
N THR A 254 12.55 9.20 8.76
CA THR A 254 12.48 9.87 10.06
C THR A 254 11.81 11.25 9.94
N SER A 255 11.44 11.86 11.07
CA SER A 255 10.97 13.25 11.09
C SER A 255 12.00 14.25 10.55
N SER A 256 13.29 13.94 10.69
CA SER A 256 14.42 14.74 10.20
C SER A 256 14.68 14.59 8.69
N GLU A 257 13.76 13.98 7.95
CA GLU A 257 13.86 13.71 6.50
C GLU A 257 15.03 12.77 6.10
N GLU A 258 15.61 12.05 7.08
CA GLU A 258 16.58 10.98 6.82
C GLU A 258 15.89 9.66 6.49
N TYR A 259 16.48 8.88 5.60
CA TYR A 259 16.00 7.55 5.25
C TYR A 259 16.83 6.48 5.92
N ARG A 260 16.17 5.44 6.45
CA ARG A 260 16.81 4.30 7.09
C ARG A 260 16.39 3.01 6.41
N LEU A 261 17.37 2.26 5.94
CA LEU A 261 17.16 0.98 5.29
C LEU A 261 17.70 -0.13 6.18
N GLN A 262 16.87 -1.11 6.52
CA GLN A 262 17.28 -2.29 7.27
C GLN A 262 16.92 -3.54 6.49
N LYS A 263 17.85 -4.50 6.41
CA LYS A 263 17.55 -5.82 5.85
C LYS A 263 16.58 -6.54 6.79
N THR A 264 15.57 -7.23 6.23
CA THR A 264 14.64 -8.05 7.02
C THR A 264 14.61 -9.47 6.51
N GLU A 265 14.52 -10.44 7.43
CA GLU A 265 14.27 -11.86 7.16
C GLU A 265 12.91 -12.32 7.73
N ASP A 266 12.12 -11.37 8.22
CA ASP A 266 10.75 -11.58 8.69
C ASP A 266 9.76 -10.75 7.85
N THR A 267 8.52 -11.24 7.80
CA THR A 267 7.35 -10.49 7.33
C THR A 267 7.22 -9.16 8.08
N PRO A 268 6.58 -8.11 7.53
CA PRO A 268 6.47 -6.81 8.20
C PRO A 268 5.49 -6.90 9.36
N PHE A 269 5.98 -7.46 10.47
CA PHE A 269 5.42 -7.37 11.81
C PHE A 269 5.38 -5.92 12.32
N PHE A 270 5.90 -4.98 11.52
CA PHE A 270 6.20 -3.64 11.95
C PHE A 270 5.08 -2.65 11.78
N HIS A 271 3.97 -2.90 11.07
CA HIS A 271 3.00 -1.80 10.83
C HIS A 271 2.40 -1.26 12.13
N HIS A 272 1.86 -2.13 12.97
CA HIS A 272 1.35 -1.73 14.29
C HIS A 272 2.45 -1.24 15.22
N ILE A 273 3.62 -1.89 15.17
CA ILE A 273 4.77 -1.48 15.98
C ILE A 273 5.31 -0.11 15.57
N ALA A 274 5.31 0.23 14.28
CA ALA A 274 5.79 1.51 13.76
C ALA A 274 4.83 2.64 14.07
N LEU A 275 3.52 2.40 13.93
CA LEU A 275 2.50 3.33 14.42
C LEU A 275 2.66 3.55 15.93
N LEU A 276 2.90 2.49 16.70
CA LEU A 276 3.17 2.59 18.13
C LEU A 276 4.48 3.34 18.43
N CYS A 277 5.53 3.16 17.62
CA CYS A 277 6.79 3.91 17.72
C CYS A 277 6.54 5.41 17.44
N GLU A 278 5.80 5.75 16.39
CA GLU A 278 5.45 7.13 16.06
C GLU A 278 4.67 7.77 17.20
N LEU A 279 3.64 7.08 17.73
CA LEU A 279 2.89 7.55 18.88
C LEU A 279 3.79 7.76 20.10
N LYS A 280 4.71 6.82 20.37
CA LYS A 280 5.70 6.93 21.46
C LYS A 280 6.54 8.18 21.32
N GLN A 281 7.09 8.44 20.13
CA GLN A 281 7.91 9.63 19.88
C GLN A 281 7.14 10.91 20.15
N ARG A 282 5.89 11.01 19.66
CA ARG A 282 5.04 12.19 19.87
C ARG A 282 4.68 12.37 21.34
N VAL A 283 4.41 11.27 22.05
CA VAL A 283 4.17 11.28 23.50
C VAL A 283 5.40 11.78 24.25
N GLU A 284 6.59 11.26 23.95
CA GLU A 284 7.83 11.68 24.62
C GLU A 284 8.21 13.13 24.27
N GLN A 285 7.97 13.57 23.03
CA GLN A 285 8.15 14.98 22.64
C GLN A 285 7.17 15.89 23.39
N TYR A 286 5.91 15.48 23.49
CA TYR A 286 4.89 16.23 24.23
C TYR A 286 5.21 16.31 25.73
N LYS A 287 5.64 15.21 26.36
CA LYS A 287 6.06 15.20 27.77
C LYS A 287 7.17 16.23 28.03
N LYS A 288 8.20 16.27 27.18
CA LYS A 288 9.29 17.27 27.28
C LYS A 288 8.79 18.70 27.14
N GLU A 289 8.00 18.99 26.11
CA GLU A 289 7.45 20.33 25.88
C GLU A 289 6.50 20.76 27.02
N ARG A 290 5.71 19.83 27.56
CA ARG A 290 4.76 20.05 28.65
C ARG A 290 5.44 20.33 29.99
N GLU A 291 6.63 19.76 30.22
CA GLU A 291 7.48 20.08 31.38
C GLU A 291 8.05 21.50 31.30
N GLU A 292 8.46 21.93 30.10
CA GLU A 292 9.05 23.25 29.84
C GLU A 292 8.00 24.36 29.71
N ASN A 293 6.81 24.06 29.19
CA ASN A 293 5.72 25.00 28.94
C ASN A 293 4.39 24.52 29.53
N LYS A 294 3.95 25.19 30.60
CA LYS A 294 2.69 24.92 31.31
C LYS A 294 1.50 25.75 30.81
N GLU A 295 1.68 26.53 29.75
CA GLU A 295 0.58 27.31 29.18
C GLU A 295 -0.52 26.40 28.64
N ASN A 296 -1.78 26.83 28.78
CA ASN A 296 -2.94 26.06 28.34
C ASN A 296 -3.23 26.29 26.85
N ILE A 297 -2.24 26.02 26.00
CA ILE A 297 -2.31 26.24 24.56
C ILE A 297 -2.40 24.89 23.85
N GLN A 298 -3.14 24.87 22.75
CA GLN A 298 -3.27 23.71 21.87
C GLN A 298 -1.89 23.25 21.36
N THR A 299 -1.55 21.97 21.51
CA THR A 299 -0.28 21.41 21.04
C THR A 299 -0.33 21.08 19.55
N ASN A 300 0.79 21.30 18.86
CA ASN A 300 0.98 20.82 17.49
C ASN A 300 1.67 19.45 17.42
N ILE A 301 2.05 18.87 18.57
CA ILE A 301 2.72 17.56 18.64
C ILE A 301 1.71 16.43 18.61
N LEU A 302 0.65 16.53 19.42
CA LEU A 302 -0.42 15.54 19.50
C LEU A 302 -1.68 16.08 18.84
N ASN A 303 -2.19 15.34 17.84
CA ASN A 303 -3.37 15.70 17.08
C ASN A 303 -4.48 14.69 17.31
N THR A 304 -5.74 15.12 17.21
CA THR A 304 -6.92 14.28 17.50
C THR A 304 -6.92 12.93 16.78
N TYR A 305 -6.39 12.85 15.54
CA TYR A 305 -6.30 11.60 14.79
C TYR A 305 -5.37 10.55 15.42
N HIS A 306 -4.45 10.93 16.34
CA HIS A 306 -3.63 9.95 17.07
C HIS A 306 -4.47 9.02 17.94
N PHE A 307 -5.65 9.46 18.43
CA PHE A 307 -6.60 8.58 19.10
C PHE A 307 -7.10 7.46 18.16
N ASN A 308 -7.34 7.77 16.88
CA ASN A 308 -7.72 6.75 15.88
C ASN A 308 -6.64 5.68 15.73
N ILE A 309 -5.38 6.12 15.67
CA ILE A 309 -4.24 5.21 15.52
C ILE A 309 -4.13 4.30 16.74
N LEU A 310 -4.14 4.90 17.95
CA LEU A 310 -4.04 4.14 19.20
C LEU A 310 -5.20 3.16 19.37
N ARG A 311 -6.43 3.60 19.09
CA ARG A 311 -7.63 2.76 19.12
C ARG A 311 -7.53 1.59 18.16
N SER A 312 -7.11 1.81 16.91
CA SER A 312 -6.97 0.73 15.93
C SER A 312 -5.95 -0.33 16.40
N ILE A 313 -4.87 0.09 17.08
CA ILE A 313 -3.90 -0.82 17.67
C ILE A 313 -4.52 -1.60 18.83
N LEU A 314 -5.25 -0.93 19.73
CA LEU A 314 -5.94 -1.56 20.87
C LEU A 314 -6.97 -2.60 20.41
N GLU A 315 -7.78 -2.27 19.40
CA GLU A 315 -8.78 -3.18 18.83
C GLU A 315 -8.12 -4.44 18.24
N LYS A 316 -7.06 -4.27 17.46
CA LYS A 316 -6.31 -5.41 16.89
C LYS A 316 -5.62 -6.25 17.97
N THR A 317 -5.13 -5.61 19.02
CA THR A 317 -4.52 -6.29 20.17
C THR A 317 -5.57 -7.10 20.94
N ALA A 318 -6.75 -6.54 21.21
CA ALA A 318 -7.85 -7.24 21.86
C ALA A 318 -8.30 -8.46 21.05
N VAL A 319 -8.49 -8.30 19.74
CA VAL A 319 -8.84 -9.40 18.82
C VAL A 319 -7.77 -10.49 18.82
N PHE A 320 -6.48 -10.13 18.85
CA PHE A 320 -5.37 -11.09 18.92
C PHE A 320 -5.43 -11.96 20.19
N PHE A 321 -5.85 -11.37 21.32
CA PHE A 321 -6.06 -12.10 22.58
C PHE A 321 -7.45 -12.77 22.68
N GLY A 322 -8.30 -12.69 21.66
CA GLY A 322 -9.63 -13.32 21.63
C GLY A 322 -10.75 -12.51 22.30
N TYR A 323 -10.51 -11.22 22.58
CA TYR A 323 -11.50 -10.31 23.15
C TYR A 323 -12.19 -9.48 22.06
N THR A 324 -13.47 -9.14 22.27
CA THR A 324 -14.27 -8.32 21.35
C THR A 324 -14.21 -6.82 21.67
N ASP A 325 -13.77 -6.46 22.88
CA ASP A 325 -13.70 -5.07 23.35
C ASP A 325 -12.25 -4.65 23.59
N PHE A 326 -11.86 -3.51 23.02
CA PHE A 326 -10.53 -2.93 23.16
C PHE A 326 -10.22 -2.48 24.59
N SER A 327 -11.26 -2.22 25.41
CA SER A 327 -11.11 -1.83 26.82
C SER A 327 -10.31 -2.85 27.63
N PHE A 328 -10.32 -4.13 27.22
CA PHE A 328 -9.46 -5.18 27.78
C PHE A 328 -7.99 -4.78 27.82
N CYS A 329 -7.51 -4.05 26.81
CA CYS A 329 -6.11 -3.62 26.72
C CYS A 329 -5.74 -2.52 27.75
N LEU A 330 -6.73 -1.94 28.42
CA LEU A 330 -6.56 -0.82 29.36
C LEU A 330 -6.70 -1.24 30.83
N LYS A 331 -7.06 -2.51 31.10
CA LYS A 331 -7.18 -3.02 32.48
C LYS A 331 -5.83 -3.19 33.15
N ASP A 332 -5.70 -2.92 34.44
CA ASP A 332 -4.41 -3.13 35.13
C ASP A 332 -4.09 -4.62 35.33
N LYS A 333 -2.80 -4.96 35.39
CA LYS A 333 -2.30 -6.34 35.60
C LYS A 333 -2.53 -6.87 37.03
N LYS A 334 -3.05 -6.05 37.95
CA LYS A 334 -3.09 -6.34 39.40
C LYS A 334 -4.39 -6.98 39.90
N ASP A 335 -5.27 -7.40 39.00
CA ASP A 335 -6.63 -7.83 39.35
C ASP A 335 -6.80 -9.36 39.35
N GLU A 336 -5.81 -10.10 39.86
CA GLU A 336 -6.00 -11.52 40.22
C GLU A 336 -6.16 -11.73 41.75
N ASP A 337 -5.93 -10.69 42.56
CA ASP A 337 -6.16 -10.75 44.02
C ASP A 337 -7.43 -9.96 44.38
N GLU A 338 -8.40 -10.69 44.95
CA GLU A 338 -9.76 -10.29 45.30
C GLU A 338 -9.84 -9.01 46.18
N ASP A 339 -10.92 -8.23 45.97
CA ASP A 339 -11.46 -7.14 46.82
C ASP A 339 -11.01 -5.66 46.62
N LYS A 340 -11.14 -5.07 45.40
CA LYS A 340 -11.28 -3.59 45.22
C LYS A 340 -12.19 -3.14 44.04
N ASP A 341 -13.46 -3.50 44.09
CA ASP A 341 -14.40 -3.36 42.95
C ASP A 341 -15.02 -1.97 42.66
N LYS A 342 -14.42 -0.83 43.05
CA LYS A 342 -15.08 0.49 42.82
C LYS A 342 -14.24 1.70 42.41
N VAL A 343 -12.92 1.70 42.59
CA VAL A 343 -12.11 2.91 42.31
C VAL A 343 -11.37 2.82 40.97
N ASP A 344 -10.94 1.64 40.55
CA ASP A 344 -10.08 1.48 39.37
C ASP A 344 -10.87 1.37 38.04
N ASN A 345 -12.18 1.12 38.13
CA ASN A 345 -13.10 1.09 36.99
C ASN A 345 -13.37 2.49 36.39
N GLU A 346 -13.09 3.59 37.12
CA GLU A 346 -13.33 4.94 36.62
C GLU A 346 -12.34 5.34 35.52
N ASN A 347 -11.06 4.98 35.66
CA ASN A 347 -10.03 5.29 34.67
C ASN A 347 -10.21 4.47 33.39
N GLU A 348 -10.50 3.17 33.50
CA GLU A 348 -10.80 2.32 32.33
C GLU A 348 -11.99 2.88 31.53
N ASN A 349 -13.07 3.23 32.22
CA ASN A 349 -14.26 3.80 31.60
C ASN A 349 -13.99 5.19 31.01
N LEU A 350 -13.19 6.03 31.67
CA LEU A 350 -12.75 7.33 31.15
C LEU A 350 -11.92 7.17 29.88
N TYR A 351 -10.93 6.27 29.89
CA TYR A 351 -10.05 6.00 28.76
C TYR A 351 -10.82 5.42 27.56
N ALA A 352 -11.68 4.43 27.81
CA ALA A 352 -12.54 3.86 26.77
C ALA A 352 -13.50 4.92 26.19
N ARG A 353 -14.07 5.78 27.04
CA ARG A 353 -14.94 6.88 26.60
C ARG A 353 -14.18 7.92 25.78
N ALA A 354 -12.97 8.29 26.21
CA ALA A 354 -12.12 9.23 25.49
C ALA A 354 -11.73 8.69 24.11
N LEU A 355 -11.28 7.44 24.02
CA LEU A 355 -10.99 6.77 22.75
C LEU A 355 -12.24 6.69 21.86
N ASN A 356 -13.41 6.41 22.42
CA ASN A 356 -14.65 6.38 21.65
C ASN A 356 -15.04 7.76 21.09
N ILE A 357 -15.00 8.82 21.90
CA ILE A 357 -15.38 10.17 21.49
C ILE A 357 -14.36 10.75 20.50
N MET A 358 -13.08 10.67 20.84
CA MET A 358 -12.01 11.30 20.07
C MET A 358 -11.72 10.56 18.77
N SER A 359 -12.02 9.25 18.70
CA SER A 359 -11.81 8.49 17.47
C SER A 359 -13.00 8.49 16.49
N HIS A 360 -14.20 8.84 16.95
CA HIS A 360 -15.40 8.92 16.10
C HIS A 360 -15.75 10.35 15.67
N GLY A 361 -14.97 11.34 16.10
CA GLY A 361 -15.10 12.71 15.58
C GLY A 361 -14.78 12.77 14.08
N ARG A 362 -15.34 13.75 13.36
CA ARG A 362 -15.07 14.01 11.93
C ARG A 362 -13.63 14.52 11.68
N TYR A 363 -12.64 14.04 12.42
CA TYR A 363 -11.26 14.48 12.36
C TYR A 363 -10.51 13.69 11.31
N SER A 364 -10.30 14.33 10.17
CA SER A 364 -9.54 13.77 9.06
C SER A 364 -8.04 13.82 9.36
N ILE A 365 -7.29 12.78 8.99
CA ILE A 365 -5.81 12.80 8.94
C ILE A 365 -5.33 13.95 8.04
N PHE A 366 -6.12 14.32 7.02
CA PHE A 366 -5.80 15.37 6.06
C PHE A 366 -6.03 16.80 6.59
N SER A 367 -6.65 16.95 7.77
CA SER A 367 -6.82 18.23 8.47
C SER A 367 -6.50 18.06 9.95
N PRO A 368 -5.21 17.88 10.32
CA PRO A 368 -4.82 17.51 11.66
C PRO A 368 -5.09 18.67 12.63
N VAL A 369 -5.97 18.43 13.62
CA VAL A 369 -6.29 19.40 14.67
C VAL A 369 -5.47 19.05 15.90
N GLY A 370 -4.66 20.00 16.39
CA GLY A 370 -3.91 19.85 17.62
C GLY A 370 -4.81 19.57 18.82
N MET A 371 -4.33 18.86 19.82
CA MET A 371 -5.10 18.61 21.04
C MET A 371 -4.99 19.78 22.01
N MET A 372 -6.06 20.09 22.74
CA MET A 372 -5.94 20.88 23.97
C MET A 372 -5.16 20.07 25.02
N PRO A 373 -4.46 20.73 25.95
CA PRO A 373 -3.59 20.03 26.89
C PRO A 373 -4.28 18.92 27.70
N ASP A 374 -5.50 19.14 28.19
CA ASP A 374 -6.25 18.10 28.91
C ASP A 374 -6.45 16.82 28.08
N ASN A 375 -6.72 16.96 26.78
CA ASN A 375 -6.89 15.82 25.87
C ASN A 375 -5.55 15.16 25.53
N ALA A 376 -4.48 15.95 25.45
CA ALA A 376 -3.13 15.46 25.17
C ALA A 376 -2.56 14.72 26.39
N ASP A 377 -2.73 15.26 27.60
CA ASP A 377 -2.38 14.63 28.87
C ASP A 377 -3.13 13.29 29.03
N LEU A 378 -4.44 13.28 28.73
CA LEU A 378 -5.25 12.04 28.72
C LEU A 378 -4.77 11.03 27.66
N PHE A 379 -4.37 11.48 26.48
CA PHE A 379 -3.79 10.60 25.46
C PHE A 379 -2.49 9.94 25.95
N VAL A 380 -1.62 10.70 26.62
CA VAL A 380 -0.37 10.21 27.22
C VAL A 380 -0.65 9.14 28.27
N GLU A 381 -1.62 9.36 29.16
CA GLU A 381 -2.00 8.38 30.18
C GLU A 381 -2.48 7.05 29.57
N ILE A 382 -3.34 7.12 28.56
CA ILE A 382 -3.86 5.93 27.86
C ILE A 382 -2.71 5.18 27.18
N PHE A 383 -1.83 5.92 26.50
CA PHE A 383 -0.67 5.33 25.81
C PHE A 383 0.30 4.66 26.78
N ASP A 384 0.64 5.32 27.88
CA ASP A 384 1.54 4.79 28.91
C ASP A 384 0.92 3.56 29.60
N THR A 385 -0.38 3.59 29.90
CA THR A 385 -1.10 2.44 30.48
C THR A 385 -1.00 1.22 29.57
N PHE A 386 -1.32 1.41 28.28
CA PHE A 386 -1.25 0.33 27.30
C PHE A 386 0.17 -0.24 27.11
N THR A 387 1.17 0.63 26.99
CA THR A 387 2.56 0.22 26.73
C THR A 387 3.31 -0.30 27.96
N LYS A 388 2.87 0.04 29.17
CA LYS A 388 3.35 -0.60 30.42
C LYS A 388 2.74 -1.98 30.64
N LYS A 389 1.47 -2.18 30.22
CA LYS A 389 0.79 -3.47 30.37
C LYS A 389 1.43 -4.56 29.52
N TYR A 390 1.73 -4.26 28.26
CA TYR A 390 2.27 -5.22 27.30
C TYR A 390 3.71 -4.89 26.92
N ASP A 391 4.60 -5.88 26.96
CA ASP A 391 6.01 -5.72 26.63
C ASP A 391 6.21 -5.62 25.11
N PHE A 392 6.18 -4.39 24.59
CA PHE A 392 6.47 -4.12 23.19
C PHE A 392 7.97 -3.96 22.94
N TYR A 393 8.51 -4.72 21.98
CA TYR A 393 9.83 -4.45 21.42
C TYR A 393 9.73 -3.30 20.41
N PHE A 394 10.42 -2.20 20.68
CA PHE A 394 10.50 -1.04 19.77
C PHE A 394 11.82 -1.10 18.96
N PRO A 395 11.76 -1.39 17.65
CA PRO A 395 12.97 -1.52 16.82
C PRO A 395 13.73 -0.20 16.64
N ASP A 396 15.06 -0.26 16.68
CA ASP A 396 15.96 0.90 16.55
C ASP A 396 15.79 1.68 15.23
N ILE A 397 15.28 1.02 14.17
CA ILE A 397 15.02 1.70 12.89
C ILE A 397 14.00 2.84 13.04
N PHE A 398 13.13 2.77 14.04
CA PHE A 398 12.16 3.80 14.38
C PHE A 398 12.64 4.74 15.50
N ALA A 399 13.88 4.69 15.97
CA ALA A 399 14.34 5.64 16.99
C ALA A 399 14.61 7.03 16.39
N GLU A 400 14.22 8.14 17.02
CA GLU A 400 14.64 9.48 16.55
C GLU A 400 15.95 9.88 17.26
N GLY A 401 17.03 10.07 16.49
CA GLY A 401 18.39 10.34 16.99
C GLY A 401 19.48 9.69 16.13
N ASP A 402 20.75 10.06 16.30
CA ASP A 402 21.88 9.43 15.59
C ASP A 402 21.98 7.94 15.96
N ILE A 403 22.21 7.08 14.96
CA ILE A 403 22.43 5.62 15.12
C ILE A 403 23.90 5.31 15.38
#